data_AF-Q950R6-F1
#
_entry.id   AF-Q950R6-F1
#
_cell.length_a   1.000
_cell.length_b   1.000
_cell.length_c   1.000
_cell.angle_alpha   90.00
_cell.angle_beta   90.00
_cell.angle_gamma   90.00
#
_symmetry.space_group_name_H-M   'P 1'
#
loop_
_entity.id
_entity.type
_entity.pdbx_description
1 polymer ?
#
loop_
_entity_poly.entity_id
_entity_poly.type
_entity_poly.pdbx_seq_one_letter_code
_entity_poly.pdbx_strand_id
1 'polypeptide(L)'
;MELQVRFTINIAKVYSSCVEPIYLPVFGDWRGRVYPHSTFINYQGNSLSRNVLEFYHGEVLNSNGIFSFFIYGANTYGLDKLTFDERYQWVIDNSAKILSMDRDFLLGADDQLAFASFALYYRKWYINPDEPLNVIVYQDATCSGLQHISSLLADINLAKQVNTAGPSAIAGDVYTDVANMINGLDLPGRENPSVIGLIYLNQLNIFILIVILLKDLL
;
A
#
# COMPACT_ATOMS: atom_id res chain seq x y z
N MET A 1 -18.93 -9.55 -0.99
CA MET A 1 -17.47 -9.78 -1.05
C MET A 1 -17.14 -11.06 -1.83
N GLU A 2 -17.77 -12.20 -1.51
CA GLU A 2 -17.48 -13.49 -2.16
C GLU A 2 -17.72 -13.52 -3.67
N LEU A 3 -18.78 -12.88 -4.16
CA LEU A 3 -19.11 -12.82 -5.59
C LEU A 3 -18.03 -12.09 -6.42
N GLN A 4 -17.52 -10.98 -5.91
CA GLN A 4 -16.47 -10.19 -6.58
C GLN A 4 -15.17 -11.01 -6.69
N VAL A 5 -14.77 -11.69 -5.61
CA VAL A 5 -13.60 -12.58 -5.60
C VAL A 5 -13.74 -13.68 -6.66
N ARG A 6 -14.91 -14.33 -6.73
CA ARG A 6 -15.18 -15.37 -7.72
C ARG A 6 -15.09 -14.84 -9.15
N PHE A 7 -15.67 -13.66 -9.44
CA PHE A 7 -15.57 -13.04 -10.76
C PHE A 7 -14.13 -12.68 -11.13
N THR A 8 -13.39 -12.03 -10.23
CA THR A 8 -11.97 -11.68 -10.46
C THR A 8 -11.15 -12.93 -10.77
N ILE A 9 -11.28 -14.01 -10.00
CA ILE A 9 -10.55 -15.27 -10.23
C ILE A 9 -10.96 -15.91 -11.57
N ASN A 10 -12.25 -15.97 -11.88
CA ASN A 10 -12.72 -16.60 -13.11
C ASN A 10 -12.26 -15.84 -14.35
N ILE A 11 -12.32 -14.52 -14.32
CA ILE A 11 -11.81 -13.68 -15.42
C ILE A 11 -10.30 -13.86 -15.54
N ALA A 12 -9.56 -13.91 -14.43
CA ALA A 12 -8.11 -14.12 -14.45
C ALA A 12 -7.75 -15.47 -15.09
N LYS A 13 -8.49 -16.54 -14.77
CA LYS A 13 -8.31 -17.86 -15.38
C LYS A 13 -8.58 -17.90 -16.88
N VAL A 14 -9.56 -17.13 -17.36
CA VAL A 14 -9.84 -17.02 -18.79
C VAL A 14 -8.63 -16.40 -19.49
N TYR A 15 -8.11 -15.28 -18.97
CA TYR A 15 -6.97 -14.60 -19.56
C TYR A 15 -5.63 -15.30 -19.35
N SER A 16 -5.45 -16.11 -18.30
CA SER A 16 -4.21 -16.87 -18.09
C SER A 16 -3.95 -17.93 -19.17
N SER A 17 -4.97 -18.27 -19.96
CA SER A 17 -4.84 -19.18 -21.12
C SER A 17 -4.50 -18.45 -22.42
N CYS A 18 -4.52 -17.11 -22.42
CA CYS A 18 -4.19 -16.30 -23.59
C CYS A 18 -2.67 -16.13 -23.70
N VAL A 19 -2.14 -16.18 -24.92
CA VAL A 19 -0.71 -15.94 -25.21
C VAL A 19 -0.43 -14.44 -25.40
N GLU A 20 -1.43 -13.69 -25.87
CA GLU A 20 -1.32 -12.26 -26.13
C GLU A 20 -1.53 -11.41 -24.86
N PRO A 21 -0.91 -10.22 -24.77
CA PRO A 21 -1.13 -9.31 -23.66
C PRO A 21 -2.57 -8.82 -23.61
N ILE A 22 -3.05 -8.57 -22.40
CA ILE A 22 -4.27 -7.79 -22.18
C ILE A 22 -3.91 -6.31 -22.00
N TYR A 23 -4.74 -5.45 -22.58
CA TYR A 23 -4.66 -4.01 -22.38
C TYR A 23 -5.84 -3.56 -21.53
N LEU A 24 -5.57 -2.77 -20.50
CA LEU A 24 -6.61 -2.19 -19.63
C LEU A 24 -6.92 -0.76 -20.11
N PRO A 25 -8.04 -0.52 -20.82
CA PRO A 25 -8.39 0.83 -21.24
C PRO A 25 -8.65 1.71 -20.01
N VAL A 26 -8.30 2.98 -20.11
CA VAL A 26 -8.42 3.97 -19.03
C VAL A 26 -9.23 5.18 -19.47
N PHE A 27 -9.86 5.86 -18.52
CA PHE A 27 -10.52 7.15 -18.74
C PHE A 27 -10.09 8.17 -17.68
N GLY A 28 -10.15 9.45 -18.03
CA GLY A 28 -9.95 10.56 -17.09
C GLY A 28 -11.27 11.03 -16.50
N ASP A 29 -11.34 11.24 -15.18
CA ASP A 29 -12.45 11.99 -14.60
C ASP A 29 -12.36 13.51 -14.91
N TRP A 30 -13.37 14.27 -14.48
CA TRP A 30 -13.44 15.72 -14.70
C TRP A 30 -12.31 16.52 -14.00
N ARG A 31 -11.56 15.88 -13.09
CA ARG A 31 -10.39 16.46 -12.41
C ARG A 31 -9.07 15.98 -13.03
N GLY A 32 -9.13 15.13 -14.07
CA GLY A 32 -7.98 14.55 -14.75
C GLY A 32 -7.40 13.30 -14.07
N ARG A 33 -8.04 12.72 -13.05
CA ARG A 33 -7.57 11.44 -12.49
C ARG A 33 -7.87 10.30 -13.45
N VAL A 34 -6.90 9.44 -13.66
CA VAL A 34 -6.98 8.32 -14.61
C VAL A 34 -7.47 7.07 -13.89
N TYR A 35 -8.51 6.42 -14.43
CA TYR A 35 -9.07 5.18 -13.88
C TYR A 35 -9.16 4.10 -14.96
N PRO A 36 -8.90 2.83 -14.61
CA PRO A 36 -9.18 1.71 -15.50
C PRO A 36 -10.69 1.51 -15.68
N HIS A 37 -11.11 1.22 -16.91
CA HIS A 37 -12.50 0.85 -17.22
C HIS A 37 -12.89 -0.53 -16.66
N SER A 38 -11.92 -1.45 -16.54
CA SER A 38 -12.16 -2.80 -16.05
C SER A 38 -12.52 -2.81 -14.57
N THR A 39 -13.64 -3.42 -14.21
CA THR A 39 -14.15 -3.44 -12.82
C THR A 39 -13.49 -4.51 -11.94
N PHE A 40 -13.23 -5.71 -12.48
CA PHE A 40 -12.83 -6.87 -11.66
C PHE A 40 -11.33 -7.13 -11.64
N ILE A 41 -10.64 -6.80 -12.72
CA ILE A 41 -9.18 -6.95 -12.87
C ILE A 41 -8.62 -5.62 -13.35
N ASN A 42 -7.97 -4.91 -12.45
CA ASN A 42 -7.24 -3.70 -12.77
C ASN A 42 -6.17 -3.39 -11.71
N TYR A 43 -5.21 -2.53 -12.08
CA TYR A 43 -4.06 -2.18 -11.25
C TYR A 43 -4.39 -1.21 -10.09
N GLN A 44 -5.58 -0.62 -10.04
CA GLN A 44 -6.07 0.23 -8.94
C GLN A 44 -7.04 -0.50 -8.01
N GLY A 45 -7.29 -1.79 -8.25
CA GLY A 45 -8.26 -2.58 -7.51
C GLY A 45 -7.75 -2.97 -6.13
N ASN A 46 -8.53 -3.85 -5.48
CA ASN A 46 -8.11 -4.45 -4.21
C ASN A 46 -6.89 -5.37 -4.41
N SER A 47 -6.34 -5.87 -3.30
CA SER A 47 -5.16 -6.76 -3.31
C SER A 47 -5.29 -7.91 -4.31
N LEU A 48 -6.43 -8.62 -4.32
CA LEU A 48 -6.65 -9.73 -5.26
C LEU A 48 -6.57 -9.25 -6.72
N SER A 49 -7.26 -8.17 -7.07
CA SER A 49 -7.26 -7.61 -8.43
C SER A 49 -5.87 -7.20 -8.90
N ARG A 50 -5.03 -6.66 -8.00
CA ARG A 50 -3.66 -6.25 -8.30
C ARG A 50 -2.73 -7.44 -8.47
N ASN A 51 -2.85 -8.45 -7.62
CA ASN A 51 -1.92 -9.59 -7.57
C ASN A 51 -2.23 -10.72 -8.57
N VAL A 52 -3.34 -10.63 -9.30
CA VAL A 52 -3.58 -11.48 -10.48
C VAL A 52 -3.05 -10.87 -11.78
N LEU A 53 -2.43 -9.69 -11.70
CA LEU A 53 -1.83 -8.98 -12.83
C LEU A 53 -0.30 -9.02 -12.73
N GLU A 54 0.33 -9.09 -13.89
CA GLU A 54 1.77 -8.90 -14.07
C GLU A 54 2.02 -8.09 -15.34
N PHE A 55 3.20 -7.49 -15.48
CA PHE A 55 3.59 -6.86 -16.73
C PHE A 55 3.80 -7.91 -17.82
N TYR A 56 3.35 -7.64 -19.04
CA TYR A 56 3.62 -8.55 -20.17
C TYR A 56 5.11 -8.63 -20.50
N HIS A 57 5.80 -7.49 -20.48
CA HIS A 57 7.25 -7.43 -20.64
C HIS A 57 7.91 -7.36 -19.27
N GLY A 58 8.70 -8.38 -18.95
CA GLY A 58 9.51 -8.43 -17.73
C GLY A 58 10.88 -7.81 -17.96
N GLU A 59 11.56 -7.48 -16.86
CA GLU A 59 12.90 -6.89 -16.87
C GLU A 59 13.82 -7.67 -15.93
N VAL A 60 15.10 -7.78 -16.29
CA VAL A 60 16.12 -8.32 -15.38
C VAL A 60 16.41 -7.27 -14.32
N LEU A 61 16.31 -7.66 -13.04
CA LEU A 61 16.48 -6.71 -11.95
C LEU A 61 17.95 -6.32 -11.80
N ASN A 62 18.25 -5.05 -12.07
CA ASN A 62 19.51 -4.44 -11.66
C ASN A 62 19.53 -4.16 -10.14
N SER A 63 20.63 -3.61 -9.62
CA SER A 63 20.78 -3.30 -8.18
C SER A 63 19.64 -2.44 -7.62
N ASN A 64 19.19 -1.42 -8.36
CA ASN A 64 18.08 -0.56 -7.94
C ASN A 64 16.73 -1.29 -8.02
N GLY A 65 16.56 -2.17 -9.01
CA GLY A 65 15.41 -3.04 -9.16
C GLY A 65 15.27 -4.02 -8.00
N ILE A 66 16.37 -4.66 -7.61
CA ILE A 66 16.44 -5.55 -6.44
C ILE A 66 16.10 -4.77 -5.16
N PHE A 67 16.72 -3.60 -4.98
CA PHE A 67 16.45 -2.73 -3.82
C PHE A 67 14.97 -2.37 -3.71
N SER A 68 14.37 -1.89 -4.81
CA SER A 68 12.95 -1.52 -4.86
C SER A 68 12.01 -2.71 -4.68
N PHE A 69 12.36 -3.87 -5.26
CA PHE A 69 11.60 -5.09 -5.13
C PHE A 69 11.56 -5.60 -3.68
N PHE A 70 12.68 -5.53 -2.96
CA PHE A 70 12.74 -5.95 -1.56
C PHE A 70 11.98 -4.99 -0.64
N ILE A 71 12.11 -3.68 -0.88
CA ILE A 71 11.30 -2.68 -0.16
C ILE A 71 9.81 -2.93 -0.38
N TYR A 72 9.40 -3.25 -1.61
CA TYR A 72 8.02 -3.63 -1.90
C TYR A 72 7.57 -4.85 -1.08
N GLY A 73 8.39 -5.90 -1.02
CA GLY A 73 8.13 -7.06 -0.16
C GLY A 73 7.90 -6.67 1.31
N ALA A 74 8.81 -5.89 1.89
CA ALA A 74 8.67 -5.41 3.27
C ALA A 74 7.43 -4.53 3.47
N ASN A 75 7.07 -3.68 2.49
CA ASN A 75 5.86 -2.86 2.55
C ASN A 75 4.59 -3.71 2.59
N THR A 76 4.52 -4.75 1.76
CA THR A 76 3.37 -5.68 1.77
C THR A 76 3.26 -6.48 3.07
N TYR A 77 4.33 -6.57 3.85
CA TYR A 77 4.33 -7.14 5.20
C TYR A 77 3.92 -6.12 6.29
N GLY A 78 3.74 -4.84 5.95
CA GLY A 78 3.34 -3.79 6.91
C GLY A 78 4.51 -3.06 7.58
N LEU A 79 5.71 -3.06 6.98
CA LEU A 79 6.91 -2.42 7.54
C LEU A 79 7.15 -1.01 6.97
N ASP A 80 6.08 -0.28 6.67
CA ASP A 80 6.11 1.05 6.02
C ASP A 80 6.69 2.17 6.90
N LYS A 81 6.97 1.89 8.18
CA LYS A 81 7.60 2.84 9.12
C LYS A 81 9.12 2.70 9.22
N LEU A 82 9.68 1.58 8.76
CA LEU A 82 11.13 1.38 8.73
C LEU A 82 11.77 2.22 7.62
N THR A 83 13.07 2.49 7.72
CA THR A 83 13.83 3.06 6.60
C THR A 83 13.91 2.09 5.42
N PHE A 84 14.24 2.59 4.23
CA PHE A 84 14.39 1.73 3.05
C PHE A 84 15.51 0.68 3.22
N ASP A 85 16.61 1.03 3.89
CA ASP A 85 17.71 0.09 4.16
C ASP A 85 17.29 -1.00 5.16
N GLU A 86 16.54 -0.63 6.21
CA GLU A 86 16.00 -1.60 7.18
C GLU A 86 14.98 -2.55 6.53
N ARG A 87 14.12 -2.03 5.63
CA ARG A 87 13.19 -2.85 4.84
C ARG A 87 13.92 -3.83 3.93
N TYR A 88 14.95 -3.35 3.24
CA TYR A 88 15.80 -4.16 2.39
C TYR A 88 16.49 -5.28 3.19
N GLN A 89 17.09 -4.93 4.33
CA GLN A 89 17.77 -5.88 5.21
C GLN A 89 16.80 -6.91 5.81
N TRP A 90 15.59 -6.48 6.20
CA TRP A 90 14.57 -7.37 6.73
C TRP A 90 14.20 -8.51 5.75
N VAL A 91 14.14 -8.23 4.44
CA VAL A 91 13.91 -9.26 3.42
C VAL A 91 15.08 -10.25 3.36
N ILE A 92 16.32 -9.77 3.44
CA ILE A 92 17.51 -10.63 3.47
C ILE A 92 17.48 -11.53 4.70
N ASP A 93 17.21 -10.97 5.87
CA ASP A 93 17.20 -11.68 7.15
C ASP A 93 16.11 -12.77 7.20
N ASN A 94 15.01 -12.57 6.48
CA ASN A 94 13.90 -13.52 6.38
C ASN A 94 13.90 -14.35 5.09
N SER A 95 14.96 -14.26 4.27
CA SER A 95 15.07 -14.95 2.98
C SER A 95 14.76 -16.44 3.09
N ALA A 96 15.26 -17.14 4.11
CA ALA A 96 15.00 -18.57 4.30
C ALA A 96 13.50 -18.88 4.47
N LYS A 97 12.75 -18.04 5.17
CA LYS A 97 11.29 -18.20 5.37
C LYS A 97 10.51 -17.91 4.08
N ILE A 98 10.93 -16.88 3.35
CA ILE A 98 10.36 -16.51 2.05
C ILE A 98 10.59 -17.66 1.04
N LEU A 99 11.82 -18.16 0.96
CA LEU A 99 12.20 -19.24 0.04
C LEU A 99 11.49 -20.55 0.36
N SER A 100 11.30 -20.87 1.64
CA SER A 100 10.58 -22.07 2.06
C SER A 100 9.05 -21.95 1.94
N MET A 101 8.52 -20.76 1.62
CA MET A 101 7.08 -20.44 1.65
C MET A 101 6.46 -20.80 3.01
N ASP A 102 7.14 -20.41 4.09
CA ASP A 102 6.68 -20.67 5.46
C ASP A 102 5.27 -20.11 5.67
N ARG A 103 4.32 -21.00 6.02
CA ARG A 103 2.90 -20.67 6.05
C ARG A 103 2.59 -19.59 7.08
N ASP A 104 3.11 -19.74 8.29
CA ASP A 104 2.77 -18.83 9.39
C ASP A 104 3.38 -17.45 9.16
N PHE A 105 4.58 -17.42 8.56
CA PHE A 105 5.21 -16.19 8.12
C PHE A 105 4.40 -15.49 7.03
N LEU A 106 3.96 -16.19 5.97
CA LEU A 106 3.15 -15.58 4.91
C LEU A 106 1.81 -15.04 5.42
N LEU A 107 1.17 -15.74 6.37
CA LEU A 107 -0.09 -15.30 6.98
C LEU A 107 0.08 -14.12 7.94
N GLY A 108 1.31 -13.84 8.39
CA GLY A 108 1.66 -12.71 9.25
C GLY A 108 1.75 -11.36 8.52
N ALA A 109 1.69 -11.34 7.19
CA ALA A 109 1.75 -10.11 6.40
C ALA A 109 0.45 -9.30 6.48
N ASP A 110 0.56 -7.96 6.44
CA ASP A 110 -0.58 -7.05 6.39
C ASP A 110 -1.42 -7.23 5.11
N ASP A 111 -0.76 -7.34 3.95
CA ASP A 111 -1.38 -7.77 2.68
C ASP A 111 -0.87 -9.17 2.28
N GLN A 112 -1.53 -10.20 2.82
CA GLN A 112 -1.16 -11.61 2.64
C GLN A 112 -1.04 -12.04 1.17
N LEU A 113 -1.95 -11.59 0.30
CA LEU A 113 -1.93 -11.95 -1.12
C LEU A 113 -0.78 -11.26 -1.85
N ALA A 114 -0.53 -9.99 -1.53
CA ALA A 114 0.60 -9.27 -2.11
C ALA A 114 1.94 -9.85 -1.66
N PHE A 115 2.08 -10.17 -0.38
CA PHE A 115 3.31 -10.79 0.14
C PHE A 115 3.53 -12.20 -0.41
N ALA A 116 2.47 -13.00 -0.58
CA ALA A 116 2.57 -14.30 -1.23
C ALA A 116 3.02 -14.18 -2.70
N SER A 117 2.47 -13.21 -3.45
CA SER A 117 2.90 -12.89 -4.82
C SER A 117 4.39 -12.49 -4.86
N PHE A 118 4.79 -11.58 -3.97
CA PHE A 118 6.19 -11.19 -3.78
C PHE A 118 7.09 -12.41 -3.51
N ALA A 119 6.71 -13.31 -2.59
CA ALA A 119 7.49 -14.49 -2.25
C ALA A 119 7.69 -15.45 -3.45
N LEU A 120 6.68 -15.59 -4.32
CA LEU A 120 6.80 -16.38 -5.55
C LEU A 120 7.80 -15.75 -6.53
N TYR A 121 7.73 -14.44 -6.76
CA TYR A 121 8.72 -13.74 -7.59
C TYR A 121 10.12 -13.74 -6.97
N TYR A 122 10.21 -13.64 -5.63
CA TYR A 122 11.48 -13.71 -4.90
C TYR A 122 12.16 -15.06 -5.12
N ARG A 123 11.40 -16.15 -5.05
CA ARG A 123 11.91 -17.50 -5.35
C ARG A 123 12.38 -17.62 -6.80
N LYS A 124 11.60 -17.09 -7.75
CA LYS A 124 11.97 -17.09 -9.18
C LYS A 124 13.31 -16.37 -9.39
N TRP A 125 13.42 -15.16 -8.84
CA TRP A 125 14.65 -14.37 -8.87
C TRP A 125 15.83 -15.07 -8.18
N TYR A 126 15.62 -15.67 -7.01
CA TYR A 126 16.69 -16.33 -6.26
C TYR A 126 17.27 -17.54 -7.01
N ILE A 127 16.43 -18.28 -7.74
CA ILE A 127 16.85 -19.43 -8.55
C ILE A 127 17.63 -18.96 -9.79
N ASN A 128 17.17 -17.90 -10.45
CA ASN A 128 17.78 -17.37 -11.66
C ASN A 128 17.72 -15.82 -11.69
N PRO A 129 18.73 -15.13 -11.13
CA PRO A 129 18.73 -13.66 -11.04
C PRO A 129 18.77 -12.95 -12.39
N ASP A 130 19.26 -13.64 -13.43
CA ASP A 130 19.36 -13.12 -14.80
C ASP A 130 18.06 -13.31 -15.59
N GLU A 131 17.03 -13.94 -15.01
CA GLU A 131 15.73 -14.09 -15.66
C GLU A 131 14.87 -12.84 -15.48
N PRO A 132 14.20 -12.35 -16.55
CA PRO A 132 13.24 -11.26 -16.43
C PRO A 132 12.10 -11.57 -15.46
N LEU A 133 11.77 -10.59 -14.62
CA LEU A 133 10.59 -10.63 -13.75
C LEU A 133 9.51 -9.68 -14.25
N ASN A 134 8.28 -10.16 -14.21
CA ASN A 134 7.08 -9.45 -14.65
C ASN A 134 6.36 -8.73 -13.49
N VAL A 135 6.96 -8.71 -12.30
CA VAL A 135 6.33 -8.22 -11.07
C VAL A 135 6.00 -6.72 -11.14
N ILE A 136 4.84 -6.35 -10.61
CA ILE A 136 4.44 -4.95 -10.43
C ILE A 136 4.88 -4.50 -9.04
N VAL A 137 5.83 -3.56 -8.97
CA VAL A 137 6.24 -2.92 -7.72
C VAL A 137 5.38 -1.67 -7.50
N TYR A 138 4.52 -1.72 -6.49
CA TYR A 138 3.68 -0.59 -6.11
C TYR A 138 4.43 0.39 -5.21
N GLN A 139 4.35 1.67 -5.55
CA GLN A 139 4.86 2.78 -4.73
C GLN A 139 3.70 3.69 -4.36
N ASP A 140 3.57 3.99 -3.07
CA ASP A 140 2.55 4.89 -2.55
C ASP A 140 3.19 6.10 -1.87
N ALA A 141 2.49 7.23 -1.91
CA ALA A 141 2.96 8.49 -1.37
C ALA A 141 2.32 8.75 0.00
N THR A 142 3.10 9.29 0.94
CA THR A 142 2.57 9.78 2.23
C THR A 142 1.70 11.02 1.99
N CYS A 143 0.40 10.81 1.78
CA CYS A 143 -0.60 11.86 1.58
C CYS A 143 -0.26 12.87 0.46
N SER A 144 -0.41 12.44 -0.80
CA SER A 144 -0.11 13.28 -1.99
C SER A 144 -0.78 14.67 -1.98
N GLY A 145 -1.97 14.79 -1.40
CA GLY A 145 -2.65 16.09 -1.25
C GLY A 145 -1.86 17.09 -0.38
N LEU A 146 -1.39 16.66 0.80
CA LEU A 146 -0.58 17.50 1.67
C LEU A 146 0.83 17.71 1.12
N GLN A 147 1.37 16.74 0.38
CA GLN A 147 2.62 16.93 -0.37
C GLN A 147 2.49 18.12 -1.33
N HIS A 148 1.45 18.16 -2.17
CA HIS A 148 1.20 19.28 -3.07
C HIS A 148 1.00 20.61 -2.33
N ILE A 149 0.22 20.61 -1.24
CA ILE A 149 -0.01 21.83 -0.44
C ILE A 149 1.30 22.34 0.17
N SER A 150 2.13 21.45 0.73
CA SER A 150 3.43 21.81 1.31
C SER A 150 4.33 22.49 0.28
N SER A 151 4.38 21.97 -0.95
CA SER A 151 5.14 22.56 -2.05
C SER A 151 4.58 23.91 -2.51
N LEU A 152 3.26 24.03 -2.66
CA LEU A 152 2.61 25.28 -3.09
C LEU A 152 2.82 26.42 -2.10
N LEU A 153 2.81 26.12 -0.79
CA LEU A 153 2.97 27.09 0.28
C LEU A 153 4.43 27.28 0.70
N ALA A 154 5.36 26.49 0.15
CA ALA A 154 6.73 26.38 0.62
C ALA A 154 6.83 26.12 2.15
N ASP A 155 5.89 25.34 2.69
CA ASP A 155 5.85 25.00 4.11
C ASP A 155 6.82 23.85 4.38
N ILE A 156 8.01 24.20 4.88
CA ILE A 156 9.08 23.24 5.17
C ILE A 156 8.72 22.28 6.32
N ASN A 157 7.89 22.71 7.27
CA ASN A 157 7.52 21.87 8.40
C ASN A 157 6.54 20.80 7.95
N LEU A 158 5.51 21.20 7.21
CA LEU A 158 4.59 20.25 6.58
C LEU A 158 5.33 19.33 5.61
N ALA A 159 6.24 19.88 4.79
CA ALA A 159 7.04 19.11 3.84
C ALA A 159 7.88 18.02 4.53
N LYS A 160 8.36 18.25 5.76
CA LYS A 160 9.04 17.20 6.56
C LYS A 160 8.06 16.11 6.98
N GLN A 161 6.85 16.46 7.42
CA GLN A 161 5.83 15.50 7.86
C GLN A 161 5.31 14.61 6.72
N VAL A 162 5.35 15.10 5.48
CA VAL A 162 4.87 14.39 4.28
C VAL A 162 6.00 13.91 3.37
N ASN A 163 7.25 13.92 3.86
CA ASN A 163 8.42 13.34 3.19
C ASN A 163 8.86 14.03 1.88
N THR A 164 8.70 15.35 1.76
CA THR A 164 9.08 16.16 0.58
C THR A 164 10.15 17.22 0.86
N ALA A 165 10.56 17.43 2.11
CA ALA A 165 11.57 18.44 2.48
C ALA A 165 13.03 18.06 2.15
N GLY A 166 13.28 16.86 1.63
CA GLY A 166 14.60 16.30 1.37
C GLY A 166 14.83 14.96 2.08
N PRO A 167 16.01 14.34 1.91
CA PRO A 167 16.32 13.06 2.53
C PRO A 167 16.29 13.17 4.05
N SER A 168 15.55 12.26 4.69
CA SER A 168 15.50 12.13 6.15
C SER A 168 15.79 10.67 6.51
N ALA A 169 16.52 10.47 7.60
CA ALA A 169 16.74 9.13 8.14
C ALA A 169 15.46 8.52 8.72
N ILE A 170 14.46 9.33 9.06
CA ILE A 170 13.17 8.87 9.59
C ILE A 170 12.07 9.44 8.70
N ALA A 171 11.16 8.57 8.25
CA ALA A 171 9.99 8.99 7.50
C ALA A 171 9.02 9.74 8.43
N GLY A 172 8.60 10.94 8.02
CA GLY A 172 7.52 11.68 8.64
C GLY A 172 6.20 10.92 8.54
N ASP A 173 5.40 11.00 9.60
CA ASP A 173 4.09 10.36 9.71
C ASP A 173 3.04 11.39 10.12
N VAL A 174 2.58 12.16 9.13
CA VAL A 174 1.57 13.21 9.33
C VAL A 174 0.29 12.69 10.01
N TYR A 175 -0.07 11.42 9.82
CA TYR A 175 -1.26 10.84 10.43
C TYR A 175 -1.07 10.62 11.92
N THR A 176 0.07 10.04 12.31
CA THR A 176 0.43 9.83 13.72
C THR A 176 0.64 11.18 14.43
N ASP A 177 1.29 12.14 13.78
CA ASP A 177 1.47 13.50 14.32
C ASP A 177 0.12 14.16 14.64
N VAL A 178 -0.82 14.13 13.68
CA VAL A 178 -2.16 14.68 13.87
C VAL A 178 -2.94 13.91 14.94
N ALA A 179 -2.86 12.58 14.96
CA ALA A 179 -3.51 11.76 15.97
C ALA A 179 -3.00 12.07 17.39
N ASN A 180 -1.68 12.19 17.56
CA ASN A 180 -1.07 12.55 18.84
C ASN A 180 -1.47 13.95 19.29
N MET A 181 -1.49 14.91 18.36
CA MET A 181 -1.96 16.26 18.65
C MET A 181 -3.41 16.24 19.15
N ILE A 182 -4.31 15.56 18.44
CA ILE A 182 -5.73 15.48 18.82
C ILE A 182 -5.90 14.77 20.17
N ASN A 183 -5.19 13.66 20.40
CA ASN A 183 -5.24 12.90 21.65
C ASN A 183 -4.68 13.68 22.85
N GLY A 184 -3.77 14.63 22.60
CA GLY A 184 -3.22 15.52 23.61
C GLY A 184 -4.11 16.72 23.95
N LEU A 185 -5.15 16.99 23.16
CA LEU A 185 -6.12 18.03 23.48
C LEU A 185 -7.05 17.55 24.59
N ASP A 186 -7.22 18.36 25.63
CA ASP A 186 -8.32 18.19 26.58
C ASP A 186 -9.60 18.68 25.92
N LEU A 187 -10.17 17.85 25.05
CA LEU A 187 -11.32 18.21 24.22
C LEU A 187 -12.55 18.43 25.11
N PRO A 188 -13.23 19.59 25.03
CA PRO A 188 -14.53 19.77 25.66
C PRO A 188 -15.52 18.76 25.05
N GLY A 189 -16.03 17.86 25.88
CA GLY A 189 -16.82 16.71 25.43
C GLY A 189 -16.72 15.48 26.33
N ARG A 190 -15.67 15.36 27.17
CA ARG A 190 -15.63 14.37 28.26
C ARG A 190 -16.78 14.52 29.25
N GLU A 191 -17.33 15.72 29.36
CA GLU A 191 -18.50 16.09 30.16
C GLU A 191 -19.84 15.67 29.50
N ASN A 192 -19.82 15.37 28.18
CA ASN A 192 -21.02 15.14 27.37
C ASN A 192 -21.28 13.62 27.20
N PRO A 193 -22.34 13.06 27.80
CA PRO A 193 -22.58 11.61 27.81
C PRO A 193 -22.66 10.94 26.42
N SER A 194 -23.10 11.68 25.40
CA SER A 194 -23.17 11.18 24.02
C SER A 194 -21.80 11.08 23.34
N VAL A 195 -20.80 11.84 23.79
CA VAL A 195 -19.41 11.78 23.32
C VAL A 195 -18.62 10.72 24.09
N ILE A 196 -18.92 10.50 25.38
CA ILE A 196 -18.31 9.45 26.21
C ILE A 196 -18.54 8.06 25.60
N GLY A 197 -19.74 7.79 25.07
CA GLY A 197 -20.05 6.53 24.39
C GLY A 197 -19.15 6.25 23.18
N LEU A 198 -18.76 7.29 22.43
CA LEU A 198 -17.87 7.18 21.28
C LEU A 198 -16.40 6.99 21.71
N ILE A 199 -15.98 7.60 22.82
CA ILE A 199 -14.63 7.43 23.39
C ILE A 199 -14.41 6.00 23.91
N TYR A 200 -15.43 5.41 24.57
CA TYR A 200 -15.37 4.02 25.02
C TYR A 200 -15.26 3.02 23.86
N LEU A 201 -15.87 3.30 22.71
CA LEU A 201 -15.74 2.46 21.51
C LEU A 201 -14.33 2.50 20.91
N ASN A 202 -13.62 3.63 21.05
CA ASN A 202 -12.23 3.77 20.62
C ASN A 202 -11.27 2.96 21.51
N GLN A 203 -11.54 2.86 22.82
CA GLN A 203 -10.79 1.99 23.74
C GLN A 203 -10.98 0.49 23.45
N LEU A 204 -12.01 0.12 22.69
CA LEU A 204 -12.29 -1.25 22.25
C LEU A 204 -11.66 -1.60 20.88
N ASN A 205 -10.73 -0.79 20.36
CA ASN A 205 -10.12 -0.96 19.03
C ASN A 205 -11.13 -0.94 17.86
N ILE A 206 -12.29 -0.31 18.03
CA ILE A 206 -13.26 -0.11 16.94
C ILE A 206 -12.92 1.24 16.29
N PHE A 207 -12.13 1.23 15.23
CA PHE A 207 -11.81 2.41 14.42
C PHE A 207 -13.09 2.97 13.76
N ILE A 208 -13.72 3.94 14.40
CA ILE A 208 -14.75 4.77 13.76
C ILE A 208 -14.06 6.02 13.24
N LEU A 209 -13.76 6.02 11.94
CA LEU A 209 -13.37 7.22 11.21
C LEU A 209 -14.51 8.24 11.33
N ILE A 210 -14.33 9.30 12.10
CA ILE A 210 -15.33 10.36 12.29
C ILE A 210 -15.46 11.14 10.98
N VAL A 211 -16.40 10.72 10.13
CA VAL A 211 -16.99 11.53 9.06
C VAL A 211 -18.11 12.36 9.67
N ILE A 212 -17.79 13.31 10.56
CA ILE A 212 -18.77 14.26 11.11
C ILE A 212 -18.09 15.61 11.27
N LEU A 213 -17.78 16.31 10.18
CA LEU A 213 -17.50 17.75 10.20
C LEU A 213 -17.77 18.42 8.84
N LEU A 214 -18.78 17.96 8.09
CA LEU A 214 -19.22 18.60 6.84
C LEU A 214 -20.75 18.75 6.70
N LYS A 215 -21.54 18.43 7.73
CA LYS A 215 -23.01 18.47 7.62
C LYS A 215 -23.67 19.73 8.17
N ASP A 216 -22.92 20.61 8.86
CA ASP A 216 -23.47 21.81 9.49
C ASP A 216 -23.00 23.13 8.82
N LEU A 217 -22.56 23.06 7.56
CA LEU A 217 -22.14 24.22 6.76
C LEU A 217 -22.84 24.34 5.40
N LEU A 218 -24.02 23.71 5.25
CA LEU A 218 -24.95 23.94 4.13
C LEU A 218 -26.38 24.15 4.64
#